data_AF-J4GNR0-F1
#
_entry.id   AF-J4GNR0-F1
#
_cell.length_a   1.000
_cell.length_b   1.000
_cell.length_c   1.000
_cell.angle_alpha   90.00
_cell.angle_beta   90.00
_cell.angle_gamma   90.00
#
_symmetry.space_group_name_H-M   'P 1'
#
loop_
_entity.id
_entity.type
_entity.pdbx_description
1 polymer ?
#
loop_
_entity_poly.entity_id
_entity_poly.type
_entity_poly.pdbx_seq_one_letter_code
_entity_poly.pdbx_strand_id
1 'polypeptide(L)'
;MNLAGYYGTFVFVPVVDGTFIVERPTVTITGGRLNGEVLLAVTNAHEGNIFVDQSLTMDISDYVSTVFPDVQPWQAAMATPLYQGLGTNVEQANYAMGESIFICPTYYLLQAFGNRAWKGEFAIPPALHGNDVSYYFTSDGPPYDNSEFITAFSNGFMATAMTMNPNDRYNSGDITPAWNTWVSGHTEMMFNETEAGAPSVYTYTTDDALLERCL
;
A
#
# COMPACT_ATOMS: atom_id res chain seq x y z
N MET A 1 -7.92 20.18 2.84
CA MET A 1 -6.64 20.82 2.48
C MET A 1 -6.18 21.69 3.63
N ASN A 2 -4.97 21.47 4.12
CA ASN A 2 -4.33 22.36 5.10
C ASN A 2 -3.53 23.43 4.34
N LEU A 3 -3.66 24.70 4.73
CA LEU A 3 -2.94 25.83 4.13
C LEU A 3 -1.58 26.12 4.78
N ALA A 4 -1.27 25.49 5.92
CA ALA A 4 -0.08 25.76 6.73
C ALA A 4 1.01 24.67 6.62
N GLY A 5 0.78 23.61 5.83
CA GLY A 5 1.72 22.51 5.65
C GLY A 5 2.10 22.33 4.18
N TYR A 6 3.21 21.63 3.94
CA TYR A 6 3.60 21.24 2.59
C TYR A 6 2.50 20.37 1.94
N TYR A 7 2.28 20.53 0.64
CA TYR A 7 1.26 19.75 -0.08
C TYR A 7 1.49 18.24 0.12
N GLY A 8 0.42 17.48 0.31
CA GLY A 8 0.49 16.05 0.61
C GLY A 8 0.82 15.68 2.06
N THR A 9 1.18 16.65 2.92
CA THR A 9 1.42 16.40 4.35
C THR A 9 0.19 16.71 5.20
N PHE A 10 0.13 16.05 6.36
CA PHE A 10 -0.97 16.17 7.30
C PHE A 10 -0.47 16.79 8.61
N VAL A 11 -1.06 17.91 9.01
CA VAL A 11 -0.74 18.57 10.30
C VAL A 11 -1.49 17.97 11.49
N PHE A 12 -2.50 17.15 11.22
CA PHE A 12 -3.24 16.44 12.24
C PHE A 12 -3.12 14.94 11.99
N VAL A 13 -2.19 14.33 12.74
CA VAL A 13 -1.88 12.90 12.70
C VAL A 13 -1.75 12.39 14.13
N PRO A 14 -1.89 11.08 14.38
CA PRO A 14 -1.60 10.51 15.68
C PRO A 14 -0.15 10.80 16.11
N VAL A 15 0.04 11.14 17.38
CA VAL A 15 1.36 11.39 17.99
C VAL A 15 1.54 10.53 19.23
N VAL A 16 2.79 10.31 19.63
CA VAL A 16 3.12 9.65 20.91
C VAL A 16 2.73 10.61 22.04
N ASP A 17 1.66 10.28 22.75
CA ASP A 17 1.11 11.08 23.86
C ASP A 17 1.49 10.52 25.23
N GLY A 18 2.09 9.32 25.27
CA GLY A 18 2.47 8.63 26.51
C GLY A 18 1.31 7.95 27.24
N THR A 19 0.08 8.00 26.71
CA THR A 19 -1.09 7.36 27.33
C THR A 19 -1.81 6.42 26.37
N PHE A 20 -2.33 6.92 25.25
CA PHE A 20 -2.96 6.10 24.22
C PHE A 20 -1.91 5.50 23.27
N ILE A 21 -0.97 6.32 22.79
CA ILE A 21 0.20 5.91 22.02
C ILE A 21 1.42 6.14 22.90
N VAL A 22 1.92 5.06 23.50
CA VAL A 22 3.01 5.10 24.48
C VAL A 22 4.41 5.12 23.86
N GLU A 23 4.55 4.65 22.62
CA GLU A 23 5.79 4.67 21.84
C GLU A 23 5.48 4.62 20.34
N ARG A 24 6.49 4.75 19.48
CA ARG A 24 6.32 4.67 18.02
C ARG A 24 5.71 3.31 17.62
N PRO A 25 4.63 3.27 16.82
CA PRO A 25 4.00 2.01 16.42
C PRO A 25 4.96 0.99 15.81
N THR A 26 5.92 1.46 15.01
CA THR A 26 6.95 0.59 14.41
C THR A 26 7.82 -0.11 15.46
N VAL A 27 8.13 0.54 16.59
CA VAL A 27 8.87 -0.10 17.70
C VAL A 27 8.03 -1.19 18.37
N THR A 28 6.74 -0.93 18.59
CA THR A 28 5.79 -1.90 19.15
C THR A 28 5.61 -3.11 18.22
N ILE A 29 5.39 -2.87 16.93
CA ILE A 29 5.15 -3.88 15.90
C ILE A 29 6.38 -4.78 15.73
N THR A 30 7.58 -4.19 15.59
CA THR A 30 8.83 -4.97 15.49
C THR A 30 9.12 -5.76 16.76
N GLY A 31 8.62 -5.30 17.92
CA GLY A 31 8.66 -6.06 19.17
C GLY A 31 7.68 -7.23 19.25
N GLY A 32 6.89 -7.51 18.20
CA GLY A 32 5.90 -8.60 18.16
C GLY A 32 4.67 -8.36 19.03
N ARG A 33 4.48 -7.14 19.55
CA ARG A 33 3.37 -6.79 20.44
C ARG A 33 2.15 -6.41 19.60
N LEU A 34 1.50 -7.42 19.03
CA LEU A 34 0.34 -7.27 18.17
C LEU A 34 -0.95 -7.66 18.91
N ASN A 35 -2.02 -6.92 18.66
CA ASN A 35 -3.37 -7.25 19.10
C ASN A 35 -4.25 -7.60 17.88
N GLY A 36 -3.88 -8.66 17.16
CA GLY A 36 -4.58 -9.11 15.96
C GLY A 36 -4.32 -10.59 15.63
N GLU A 37 -5.35 -11.26 15.11
CA GLU A 37 -5.31 -12.68 14.74
C GLU A 37 -4.74 -12.91 13.35
N VAL A 38 -5.08 -12.05 12.39
CA VAL A 38 -4.57 -12.08 11.01
C VAL A 38 -4.44 -10.67 10.47
N LEU A 39 -3.66 -10.53 9.39
CA LEU A 39 -3.52 -9.29 8.64
C LEU A 39 -3.82 -9.54 7.16
N LEU A 40 -4.73 -8.73 6.62
CA LEU A 40 -4.85 -8.52 5.19
C LEU A 40 -4.47 -7.06 4.91
N ALA A 41 -3.39 -6.85 4.16
CA ALA A 41 -2.93 -5.53 3.77
C ALA A 41 -3.12 -5.36 2.26
N VAL A 42 -3.84 -4.32 1.85
CA VAL A 42 -4.02 -3.98 0.43
C VAL A 42 -3.54 -2.56 0.21
N THR A 43 -2.80 -2.35 -0.88
CA THR A 43 -2.32 -1.04 -1.33
C THR A 43 -2.67 -0.83 -2.79
N ASN A 44 -2.72 0.42 -3.25
CA ASN A 44 -3.02 0.75 -4.64
C ASN A 44 -1.71 0.96 -5.42
N ALA A 45 -1.68 0.66 -6.72
CA ALA A 45 -0.44 0.76 -7.51
C ALA A 45 0.13 2.20 -7.58
N HIS A 46 -0.70 3.22 -7.39
CA HIS A 46 -0.33 4.64 -7.46
C HIS A 46 -0.74 5.44 -6.20
N GLU A 47 -0.40 4.93 -5.01
CA GLU A 47 -0.71 5.57 -3.72
C GLU A 47 -0.26 7.03 -3.62
N GLY A 48 0.96 7.33 -4.08
CA GLY A 48 1.57 8.64 -3.84
C GLY A 48 1.07 9.76 -4.74
N ASN A 49 0.52 9.43 -5.92
CA ASN A 49 0.32 10.39 -7.00
C ASN A 49 -0.55 11.59 -6.60
N ILE A 50 -1.59 11.39 -5.78
CA ILE A 50 -2.47 12.50 -5.39
C ILE A 50 -1.87 13.40 -4.29
N PHE A 51 -0.78 12.95 -3.66
CA PHE A 51 -0.09 13.64 -2.56
C PHE A 51 1.17 14.38 -3.01
N VAL A 52 1.54 14.31 -4.29
CA VAL A 52 2.65 15.07 -4.86
C VAL A 52 2.11 16.14 -5.80
N ASP A 53 2.69 17.33 -5.76
CA ASP A 53 2.41 18.34 -6.78
C ASP A 53 2.90 17.80 -8.14
N GLN A 54 1.98 17.58 -9.07
CA GLN A 54 2.31 17.01 -10.37
C GLN A 54 3.13 17.95 -11.26
N SER A 55 3.36 19.20 -10.83
CA SER A 55 4.30 20.16 -11.44
C SER A 55 5.69 20.17 -10.78
N LEU A 56 5.95 19.25 -9.85
CA LEU A 56 7.22 19.18 -9.11
C LEU A 56 8.41 18.93 -10.05
N THR A 57 9.44 19.75 -9.88
CA THR A 57 10.73 19.63 -10.60
C THR A 57 11.90 19.32 -9.68
N MET A 58 11.64 19.24 -8.37
CA MET A 58 12.65 19.03 -7.32
C MET A 58 13.26 17.63 -7.44
N ASP A 59 14.57 17.51 -7.22
CA ASP A 59 15.22 16.20 -7.18
C ASP A 59 14.78 15.41 -5.95
N ILE A 60 14.84 14.08 -6.01
CA ILE A 60 14.29 13.21 -4.97
C ILE A 60 14.87 13.44 -3.56
N SER A 61 16.16 13.78 -3.46
CA SER A 61 16.81 14.12 -2.17
C SER A 61 16.20 15.38 -1.55
N ASP A 62 15.95 16.41 -2.36
CA ASP A 62 15.34 17.65 -1.90
C ASP A 62 13.87 17.42 -1.53
N TYR A 63 13.18 16.56 -2.29
CA TYR A 63 11.79 16.19 -2.01
C TYR A 63 11.66 15.48 -0.66
N VAL A 64 12.50 14.46 -0.43
CA VAL A 64 12.54 13.74 0.85
C VAL A 64 12.86 14.68 2.01
N SER A 65 13.80 15.61 1.84
CA SER A 65 14.13 16.62 2.87
C SER A 65 12.94 17.55 3.17
N THR A 66 12.09 17.81 2.17
CA THR A 66 10.91 18.67 2.32
C THR A 66 9.77 17.95 3.04
N VAL A 67 9.52 16.68 2.74
CA VAL A 67 8.45 15.88 3.34
C VAL A 67 8.82 15.40 4.75
N PHE A 68 10.09 15.11 5.00
CA PHE A 68 10.60 14.57 6.26
C PHE A 68 11.62 15.51 6.90
N PRO A 69 11.19 16.56 7.62
CA PRO A 69 12.07 17.65 8.07
C PRO A 69 13.14 17.22 9.08
N ASP A 70 12.98 16.07 9.75
CA ASP A 70 13.96 15.54 10.70
C ASP A 70 15.05 14.68 10.05
N VAL A 71 14.89 14.32 8.77
CA VAL A 71 15.87 13.55 7.99
C VAL A 71 17.08 14.44 7.71
N GLN A 72 18.26 13.96 8.09
CA GLN A 72 19.50 14.70 7.85
C GLN A 72 19.82 14.75 6.35
N PRO A 73 20.53 15.79 5.85
CA PRO A 73 20.82 15.91 4.42
C PRO A 73 21.49 14.68 3.80
N TRP A 74 22.39 14.02 4.55
CA TRP A 74 23.04 12.80 4.08
C TRP A 74 22.10 11.59 4.00
N GLN A 75 21.05 11.55 4.83
CA GLN A 75 20.02 10.50 4.77
C GLN A 75 19.08 10.75 3.59
N ALA A 76 18.70 12.00 3.34
CA ALA A 76 17.90 12.35 2.17
C ALA A 76 18.64 12.05 0.86
N ALA A 77 19.96 12.27 0.82
CA ALA A 77 20.80 11.91 -0.32
C ALA A 77 20.81 10.40 -0.63
N MET A 78 20.48 9.53 0.34
CA MET A 78 20.34 8.09 0.11
C MET A 78 19.09 7.75 -0.72
N ALA A 79 18.10 8.64 -0.81
CA ALA A 79 16.94 8.43 -1.68
C ALA A 79 17.33 8.47 -3.16
N THR A 80 18.35 9.25 -3.53
CA THR A 80 18.81 9.37 -4.93
C THR A 80 19.12 8.02 -5.57
N PRO A 81 20.03 7.18 -5.03
CA PRO A 81 20.30 5.87 -5.63
C PRO A 81 19.11 4.90 -5.54
N LEU A 82 18.23 5.03 -4.54
CA LEU A 82 17.07 4.14 -4.36
C LEU A 82 15.98 4.36 -5.43
N TYR A 83 15.74 5.61 -5.81
CA TYR A 83 14.71 5.98 -6.78
C TYR A 83 15.27 6.26 -8.18
N GLN A 84 16.59 6.13 -8.36
CA GLN A 84 17.23 6.36 -9.65
C GLN A 84 16.67 5.42 -10.72
N GLY A 85 16.22 5.99 -11.84
CA GLY A 85 15.72 5.22 -12.98
C GLY A 85 14.22 4.93 -12.93
N LEU A 86 13.51 5.32 -11.87
CA LEU A 86 12.05 5.20 -11.76
C LEU A 86 11.28 6.35 -12.45
N GLY A 87 11.85 6.87 -13.54
CA GLY A 87 11.26 7.95 -14.34
C GLY A 87 11.73 9.36 -13.96
N THR A 88 10.88 10.33 -14.25
CA THR A 88 11.03 11.77 -13.99
C THR A 88 11.06 12.10 -12.50
N ASN A 89 11.44 13.32 -12.15
CA ASN A 89 11.49 13.80 -10.77
C ASN A 89 10.15 13.66 -10.03
N VAL A 90 9.04 13.95 -10.70
CA VAL A 90 7.70 13.78 -10.13
C VAL A 90 7.31 12.31 -9.95
N GLU A 91 7.70 11.42 -10.86
CA GLU A 91 7.44 9.99 -10.73
C GLU A 91 8.23 9.40 -9.56
N GLN A 92 9.50 9.77 -9.39
CA GLN A 92 10.30 9.38 -8.23
C GLN A 92 9.68 9.88 -6.92
N ALA A 93 9.20 11.13 -6.89
CA ALA A 93 8.51 11.68 -5.72
C ALA A 93 7.18 10.94 -5.43
N ASN A 94 6.42 10.56 -6.47
CA ASN A 94 5.21 9.75 -6.34
C ASN A 94 5.52 8.38 -5.70
N TYR A 95 6.57 7.70 -6.16
CA TYR A 95 7.02 6.45 -5.54
C TYR A 95 7.44 6.65 -4.09
N ALA A 96 8.30 7.64 -3.79
CA ALA A 96 8.76 7.88 -2.43
C ALA A 96 7.61 8.21 -1.46
N MET A 97 6.64 9.01 -1.90
CA MET A 97 5.45 9.34 -1.11
C MET A 97 4.57 8.11 -0.87
N GLY A 98 4.27 7.35 -1.93
CA GLY A 98 3.44 6.13 -1.84
C GLY A 98 4.09 5.06 -0.96
N GLU A 99 5.39 4.85 -1.14
CA GLU A 99 6.14 3.83 -0.44
C GLU A 99 6.33 4.14 1.04
N SER A 100 6.75 5.36 1.37
CA SER A 100 7.04 5.74 2.76
C SER A 100 5.81 5.78 3.67
N ILE A 101 4.64 6.14 3.11
CA ILE A 101 3.41 6.35 3.90
C ILE A 101 2.47 5.14 3.85
N PHE A 102 2.40 4.44 2.71
CA PHE A 102 1.41 3.38 2.50
C PHE A 102 2.05 2.00 2.32
N ILE A 103 2.93 1.83 1.33
CA ILE A 103 3.41 0.50 0.92
C ILE A 103 4.40 -0.11 1.91
N CYS A 104 5.52 0.56 2.20
CA CYS A 104 6.56 0.03 3.07
C CYS A 104 6.07 -0.28 4.50
N PRO A 105 5.21 0.55 5.14
CA PRO A 105 4.63 0.22 6.43
C PRO A 105 3.88 -1.11 6.46
N THR A 106 3.28 -1.54 5.34
CA THR A 106 2.64 -2.86 5.27
C THR A 106 3.63 -4.01 5.44
N TYR A 107 4.88 -3.89 4.97
CA TYR A 107 5.86 -4.96 5.12
C TYR A 107 6.31 -5.18 6.56
N TYR A 108 6.42 -4.11 7.37
CA TYR A 108 6.66 -4.27 8.82
C TYR A 108 5.52 -5.03 9.51
N LEU A 109 4.27 -4.75 9.11
CA LEU A 109 3.11 -5.47 9.63
C LEU A 109 3.10 -6.93 9.15
N LEU A 110 3.33 -7.17 7.86
CA LEU A 110 3.37 -8.52 7.29
C LEU A 110 4.45 -9.39 7.95
N GLN A 111 5.64 -8.83 8.17
CA GLN A 111 6.71 -9.51 8.88
C GLN A 111 6.33 -9.85 10.33
N ALA A 112 5.67 -8.92 11.03
CA ALA A 112 5.26 -9.13 12.42
C ALA A 112 4.12 -10.16 12.57
N PHE A 113 3.20 -10.24 11.60
CA PHE A 113 2.13 -11.25 11.59
C PHE A 113 2.59 -12.61 11.04
N GLY A 114 3.68 -12.67 10.28
CA GLY A 114 4.30 -13.89 9.82
C GLY A 114 3.39 -14.71 8.90
N ASN A 115 3.16 -15.98 9.25
CA ASN A 115 2.29 -16.90 8.48
C ASN A 115 0.78 -16.63 8.66
N ARG A 116 0.40 -15.49 9.21
CA ARG A 116 -0.99 -15.03 9.41
C ARG A 116 -1.28 -13.74 8.65
N ALA A 117 -0.54 -13.50 7.57
CA ALA A 117 -0.50 -12.22 6.87
C ALA A 117 -0.57 -12.42 5.35
N TRP A 118 -1.41 -11.64 4.68
CA TRP A 118 -1.56 -11.63 3.22
C TRP A 118 -1.45 -10.19 2.70
N LYS A 119 -0.83 -10.02 1.53
CA LYS A 119 -0.71 -8.73 0.85
C LYS A 119 -1.33 -8.76 -0.53
N GLY A 120 -2.02 -7.70 -0.90
CA GLY A 120 -2.60 -7.52 -2.23
C GLY A 120 -2.35 -6.11 -2.77
N GLU A 121 -2.48 -5.99 -4.08
CA GLU A 121 -2.30 -4.74 -4.81
C GLU A 121 -3.51 -4.48 -5.72
N PHE A 122 -4.14 -3.34 -5.55
CA PHE A 122 -5.19 -2.84 -6.43
C PHE A 122 -4.55 -2.03 -7.57
N ALA A 123 -4.79 -2.45 -8.81
CA ALA A 123 -4.12 -1.91 -9.99
C ALA A 123 -5.06 -1.53 -11.13
N ILE A 124 -6.38 -1.43 -10.90
CA ILE A 124 -7.30 -0.89 -11.92
C ILE A 124 -6.97 0.59 -12.18
N PRO A 125 -6.62 0.99 -13.42
CA PRO A 125 -6.23 2.36 -13.73
C PRO A 125 -7.32 3.39 -13.34
N PRO A 126 -6.96 4.53 -12.74
CA PRO A 126 -5.60 5.02 -12.49
C PRO A 126 -4.99 4.55 -11.16
N ALA A 127 -5.61 3.61 -10.44
CA ALA A 127 -5.11 2.99 -9.21
C ALA A 127 -4.60 3.98 -8.15
N LEU A 128 -5.23 5.15 -8.05
CA LEU A 128 -4.84 6.18 -7.10
C LEU A 128 -5.29 5.80 -5.69
N HIS A 129 -4.68 6.41 -4.68
CA HIS A 129 -5.07 6.25 -3.29
C HIS A 129 -6.59 6.38 -3.10
N GLY A 130 -7.20 5.35 -2.51
CA GLY A 130 -8.64 5.28 -2.21
C GLY A 130 -9.55 4.86 -3.37
N ASN A 131 -9.04 4.59 -4.57
CA ASN A 131 -9.87 4.10 -5.69
C ASN A 131 -10.46 2.71 -5.46
N ASP A 132 -9.75 1.89 -4.68
CA ASP A 132 -10.15 0.56 -4.22
C ASP A 132 -11.38 0.58 -3.28
N VAL A 133 -11.66 1.71 -2.61
CA VAL A 133 -12.77 1.84 -1.64
C VAL A 133 -14.12 1.44 -2.24
N SER A 134 -14.36 1.85 -3.48
CA SER A 134 -15.61 1.55 -4.20
C SER A 134 -15.82 0.05 -4.49
N TYR A 135 -14.78 -0.77 -4.37
CA TYR A 135 -14.84 -2.22 -4.55
C TYR A 135 -15.07 -2.96 -3.24
N TYR A 136 -14.78 -2.36 -2.07
CA TYR A 136 -15.24 -2.88 -0.78
C TYR A 136 -16.70 -2.51 -0.51
N PHE A 137 -17.10 -1.29 -0.88
CA PHE A 137 -18.42 -0.72 -0.61
C PHE A 137 -19.09 -0.30 -1.91
N THR A 138 -19.71 -1.26 -2.59
CA THR A 138 -20.20 -1.12 -3.97
C THR A 138 -21.50 -0.32 -4.12
N SER A 139 -22.00 0.33 -3.07
CA SER A 139 -23.29 1.05 -3.09
C SER A 139 -23.36 2.17 -4.12
N ASP A 140 -22.22 2.79 -4.44
CA ASP A 140 -22.12 3.90 -5.39
C ASP A 140 -21.70 3.46 -6.81
N GLY A 141 -21.38 2.18 -7.00
CA GLY A 141 -20.88 1.62 -8.26
C GLY A 141 -19.43 2.01 -8.58
N PRO A 142 -18.49 1.05 -8.68
CA PRO A 142 -17.11 1.37 -9.04
C PRO A 142 -16.98 1.82 -10.51
N PRO A 143 -15.98 2.67 -10.87
CA PRO A 143 -15.77 3.10 -12.25
C PRO A 143 -15.55 1.97 -13.25
N TYR A 144 -14.79 0.93 -12.85
CA TYR A 144 -14.69 -0.32 -13.58
C TYR A 144 -15.73 -1.32 -13.03
N ASP A 145 -16.90 -1.33 -13.67
CA ASP A 145 -18.05 -2.16 -13.31
C ASP A 145 -17.97 -3.54 -13.97
N ASN A 146 -17.14 -4.41 -13.38
CA ASN A 146 -17.02 -5.81 -13.79
C ASN A 146 -17.34 -6.73 -12.61
N SER A 147 -18.40 -7.52 -12.73
CA SER A 147 -18.89 -8.36 -11.64
C SER A 147 -17.90 -9.44 -11.19
N GLU A 148 -17.08 -10.00 -12.10
CA GLU A 148 -16.07 -11.01 -11.73
C GLU A 148 -14.94 -10.38 -10.94
N PHE A 149 -14.48 -9.20 -11.37
CA PHE A 149 -13.47 -8.42 -10.65
C PHE A 149 -13.96 -7.97 -9.27
N ILE A 150 -15.15 -7.36 -9.21
CA ILE A 150 -15.75 -6.88 -7.96
C ILE A 150 -15.91 -8.05 -6.98
N THR A 151 -16.35 -9.21 -7.48
CA THR A 151 -16.45 -10.43 -6.68
C THR A 151 -15.07 -10.86 -6.17
N ALA A 152 -14.07 -10.95 -7.04
CA ALA A 152 -12.72 -11.35 -6.66
C ALA A 152 -12.11 -10.43 -5.58
N PHE A 153 -12.18 -9.12 -5.78
CA PHE A 153 -11.62 -8.13 -4.87
C PHE A 153 -12.32 -8.11 -3.51
N SER A 154 -13.65 -7.97 -3.51
CA SER A 154 -14.43 -7.83 -2.27
C SER A 154 -14.47 -9.11 -1.44
N ASN A 155 -14.37 -10.28 -2.09
CA ASN A 155 -14.39 -11.57 -1.41
C ASN A 155 -13.19 -11.79 -0.49
N GLY A 156 -11.97 -11.49 -0.93
CA GLY A 156 -10.79 -11.70 -0.10
C GLY A 156 -10.88 -10.92 1.22
N PHE A 157 -11.40 -9.69 1.15
CA PHE A 157 -11.67 -8.85 2.31
C PHE A 157 -12.74 -9.45 3.22
N MET A 158 -13.91 -9.79 2.67
CA MET A 158 -15.03 -10.30 3.45
C MET A 158 -14.75 -11.70 4.04
N ALA A 159 -14.09 -12.58 3.29
CA ALA A 159 -13.64 -13.88 3.78
C ALA A 159 -12.69 -13.72 4.97
N THR A 160 -11.72 -12.80 4.86
CA THR A 160 -10.83 -12.48 6.00
C THR A 160 -11.63 -11.98 7.21
N ALA A 161 -12.62 -11.10 7.01
CA ALA A 161 -13.44 -10.60 8.11
C ALA A 161 -14.30 -11.69 8.76
N MET A 162 -14.83 -12.64 7.97
CA MET A 162 -15.73 -13.69 8.45
C MET A 162 -15.01 -14.89 9.05
N THR A 163 -13.87 -15.27 8.48
CA THR A 163 -13.21 -16.56 8.77
C THR A 163 -11.71 -16.45 9.03
N MET A 164 -11.15 -15.23 8.99
CA MET A 164 -9.72 -14.98 9.15
C MET A 164 -8.85 -15.61 8.04
N ASN A 165 -9.43 -15.93 6.88
CA ASN A 165 -8.68 -16.48 5.74
C ASN A 165 -9.22 -15.95 4.40
N PRO A 166 -8.42 -15.21 3.60
CA PRO A 166 -8.87 -14.66 2.32
C PRO A 166 -9.15 -15.73 1.26
N ASN A 167 -8.74 -16.99 1.49
CA ASN A 167 -8.99 -18.08 0.54
C ASN A 167 -10.37 -18.73 0.69
N ASP A 168 -11.08 -18.47 1.78
CA ASP A 168 -12.36 -19.11 2.04
C ASP A 168 -13.42 -18.61 1.06
N ARG A 169 -14.10 -19.55 0.39
CA ARG A 169 -15.09 -19.24 -0.66
C ARG A 169 -16.50 -19.44 -0.13
N TYR A 170 -17.31 -18.41 -0.26
CA TYR A 170 -18.72 -18.44 0.12
C TYR A 170 -19.66 -18.05 -1.04
N ASN A 171 -19.12 -17.69 -2.22
CA ASN A 171 -19.87 -17.50 -3.46
C ASN A 171 -19.27 -18.29 -4.62
N SER A 172 -20.12 -18.63 -5.59
CA SER A 172 -19.71 -19.19 -6.87
C SER A 172 -19.41 -18.05 -7.84
N GLY A 173 -18.23 -18.03 -8.47
CA GLY A 173 -17.83 -16.99 -9.43
C GLY A 173 -16.58 -16.20 -9.04
N ASP A 174 -15.97 -16.55 -7.90
CA ASP A 174 -14.70 -15.94 -7.50
C ASP A 174 -13.53 -16.50 -8.30
N ILE A 175 -12.91 -15.63 -9.10
CA ILE A 175 -11.76 -15.95 -9.95
C ILE A 175 -10.41 -15.81 -9.23
N THR A 176 -10.39 -15.34 -7.98
CA THR A 176 -9.15 -15.14 -7.22
C THR A 176 -8.42 -16.49 -7.06
N PRO A 177 -7.15 -16.61 -7.44
CA PRO A 177 -6.39 -17.85 -7.23
C PRO A 177 -6.10 -18.07 -5.74
N ALA A 178 -5.39 -19.15 -5.41
CA ALA A 178 -4.92 -19.38 -4.05
C ALA A 178 -3.96 -18.24 -3.63
N TRP A 179 -4.28 -17.59 -2.52
CA TRP A 179 -3.53 -16.48 -1.96
C TRP A 179 -2.65 -16.98 -0.82
N ASN A 180 -1.37 -17.19 -1.12
CA ASN A 180 -0.40 -17.59 -0.11
C ASN A 180 -0.14 -16.44 0.87
N THR A 181 0.19 -16.78 2.11
CA THR A 181 0.66 -15.79 3.09
C THR A 181 1.92 -15.10 2.56
N TRP A 182 2.11 -13.82 2.84
CA TRP A 182 3.21 -13.03 2.28
C TRP A 182 4.59 -13.64 2.56
N VAL A 183 4.84 -14.16 3.76
CA VAL A 183 6.10 -14.83 4.11
C VAL A 183 6.42 -16.07 3.27
N SER A 184 5.46 -16.61 2.53
CA SER A 184 5.68 -17.66 1.54
C SER A 184 6.12 -17.05 0.21
N GLY A 185 7.41 -16.74 0.09
CA GLY A 185 8.02 -16.25 -1.15
C GLY A 185 7.63 -14.82 -1.55
N HIS A 186 7.33 -13.96 -0.56
CA HIS A 186 6.88 -12.58 -0.75
C HIS A 186 5.71 -12.51 -1.73
N THR A 187 4.75 -13.43 -1.59
CA THR A 187 3.63 -13.53 -2.53
C THR A 187 2.58 -12.45 -2.23
N GLU A 188 2.11 -11.81 -3.28
CA GLU A 188 1.01 -10.84 -3.26
C GLU A 188 -0.10 -11.22 -4.25
N MET A 189 -1.31 -10.73 -4.01
CA MET A 189 -2.42 -10.85 -4.96
C MET A 189 -2.57 -9.56 -5.76
N MET A 190 -2.40 -9.65 -7.08
CA MET A 190 -2.67 -8.56 -8.02
C MET A 190 -4.15 -8.54 -8.38
N PHE A 191 -4.77 -7.37 -8.31
CA PHE A 191 -6.11 -7.10 -8.81
C PHE A 191 -6.05 -6.04 -9.92
N ASN A 192 -6.04 -6.49 -11.17
CA ASN A 192 -5.89 -5.64 -12.35
C ASN A 192 -6.92 -5.99 -13.43
N GLU A 193 -6.84 -5.30 -14.56
CA GLU A 193 -7.49 -5.62 -15.83
C GLU A 193 -6.45 -5.78 -16.95
N THR A 194 -6.84 -6.46 -18.01
CA THR A 194 -6.06 -6.54 -19.25
C THR A 194 -6.27 -5.28 -20.09
N GLU A 195 -5.43 -5.06 -21.12
CA GLU A 195 -5.64 -3.96 -22.09
C GLU A 195 -7.02 -4.01 -22.79
N ALA A 196 -7.64 -5.18 -22.87
CA ALA A 196 -8.98 -5.37 -23.43
C ALA A 196 -10.11 -5.14 -22.39
N GLY A 197 -9.78 -4.75 -21.16
CA GLY A 197 -10.73 -4.53 -20.06
C GLY A 197 -11.25 -5.81 -19.40
N ALA A 198 -10.70 -6.98 -19.74
CA ALA A 198 -11.03 -8.23 -19.05
C ALA A 198 -10.36 -8.29 -17.67
N PRO A 199 -11.01 -8.84 -16.64
CA PRO A 199 -10.46 -8.90 -15.29
C PRO A 199 -9.21 -9.79 -15.27
N SER A 200 -8.19 -9.35 -14.53
CA SER A 200 -6.90 -10.03 -14.40
C SER A 200 -6.49 -10.10 -12.94
N VAL A 201 -6.75 -11.25 -12.31
CA VAL A 201 -6.45 -11.49 -10.89
C VAL A 201 -5.46 -12.65 -10.79
N TYR A 202 -4.27 -12.37 -10.26
CA TYR A 202 -3.17 -13.33 -10.24
C TYR A 202 -2.20 -13.08 -9.08
N THR A 203 -1.44 -14.10 -8.69
CA THR A 203 -0.38 -13.93 -7.69
C THR A 203 0.93 -13.51 -8.35
N TYR A 204 1.70 -12.66 -7.68
CA TYR A 204 3.07 -12.30 -8.05
C TYR A 204 3.96 -12.24 -6.82
N THR A 205 5.28 -12.16 -7.03
CA THR A 205 6.26 -11.97 -5.95
C THR A 205 6.59 -10.48 -5.86
N THR A 206 6.61 -9.93 -4.65
CA THR A 206 7.05 -8.55 -4.39
C THR A 206 8.42 -8.32 -5.04
N ASP A 207 8.57 -7.20 -5.73
CA ASP A 207 9.83 -6.82 -6.38
C ASP A 207 10.95 -6.60 -5.34
N ASP A 208 12.11 -7.23 -5.56
CA ASP A 208 13.25 -7.15 -4.63
C ASP A 208 13.78 -5.71 -4.48
N ALA A 209 13.73 -4.88 -5.53
CA ALA A 209 14.13 -3.48 -5.44
C ALA A 209 13.10 -2.66 -4.65
N LEU A 210 11.81 -3.00 -4.68
CA LEU A 210 10.82 -2.42 -3.77
C LEU A 210 11.12 -2.81 -2.31
N LEU A 211 11.45 -4.07 -2.06
CA LEU A 211 11.84 -4.52 -0.71
C LEU A 211 13.11 -3.82 -0.22
N GLU A 212 14.10 -3.61 -1.07
CA GLU A 212 15.32 -2.85 -0.75
C GLU A 212 15.01 -1.39 -0.35
N ARG A 213 13.98 -0.78 -0.93
CA ARG A 213 13.54 0.56 -0.51
C ARG A 213 12.79 0.57 0.83
N CYS A 214 12.23 -0.57 1.24
CA CYS A 214 11.37 -0.67 2.42
C CYS A 214 12.02 -1.29 3.67
N LEU A 215 13.07 -2.12 3.51
CA LEU A 215 13.69 -2.93 4.56
C LEU A 215 15.14 -2.52 4.84
#